data_AF-B5JJ30-F1
#
_entry.id   AF-B5JJ30-F1
#
_cell.length_a   1.000
_cell.length_b   1.000
_cell.length_c   1.000
_cell.angle_alpha   90.00
_cell.angle_beta   90.00
_cell.angle_gamma   90.00
#
_symmetry.space_group_name_H-M   'P 1'
#
loop_
_entity.id
_entity.type
_entity.pdbx_description
1 polymer ?
#
loop_
_entity_poly.entity_id
_entity_poly.type
_entity_poly.pdbx_seq_one_letter_code
_entity_poly.pdbx_strand_id
1 'polypeptide(L)'
;MQSLPTGTQIADMLSKTPLALAIISLFCASATVQADETLDQVLAELQSLRQEVANLEARLQAVENQSAEIAEIQQATPAAVQPRERKNWFDSMRVELKKAEVRASGAWTTPATWTQITNGLKAEEVIAILGEPTYRKFSVRKDTDEIFLYEGDLEGAGEVVEGEIRIYKGKVRRFTPPDFPQNY
;
A
#
# COMPACT_ATOMS: atom_id res chain seq x y z
N MET A 1 0.62 -3.04 85.68
CA MET A 1 0.76 -2.19 86.89
C MET A 1 1.67 -2.99 87.84
N GLN A 2 2.81 -2.54 88.39
CA GLN A 2 3.63 -1.30 88.39
C GLN A 2 5.12 -1.74 88.53
N SER A 3 6.20 -0.96 88.35
CA SER A 3 6.50 0.35 87.72
C SER A 3 8.03 0.53 87.66
N LEU A 4 8.58 1.33 86.72
CA LEU A 4 10.00 1.73 86.78
C LEU A 4 10.25 2.86 87.79
N PRO A 5 11.48 2.94 88.33
CA PRO A 5 12.20 4.20 88.51
C PRO A 5 13.44 4.24 87.58
N THR A 6 13.68 5.31 86.81
CA THR A 6 14.41 6.54 87.22
C THR A 6 15.83 6.22 87.73
N GLY A 7 16.95 6.63 87.13
CA GLY A 7 17.19 7.77 86.25
C GLY A 7 18.05 8.81 86.96
N THR A 8 19.37 8.60 87.06
CA THR A 8 20.45 9.60 87.36
C THR A 8 21.82 8.91 87.22
N GLN A 9 22.37 8.82 86.01
CA GLN A 9 23.80 8.51 85.75
C GLN A 9 24.25 9.10 84.39
N ILE A 10 23.71 10.26 84.00
CA ILE A 10 23.89 10.86 82.66
C ILE A 10 24.77 12.14 82.71
N ALA A 11 25.75 12.19 83.62
CA ALA A 11 26.50 13.42 83.91
C ALA A 11 28.01 13.36 83.61
N ASP A 12 28.65 12.18 83.67
CA ASP A 12 30.13 12.12 83.86
C ASP A 12 30.93 11.53 82.67
N MET A 13 30.29 11.27 81.52
CA MET A 13 30.95 10.64 80.35
C MET A 13 30.81 11.46 79.06
N LEU A 14 30.66 12.79 79.19
CA LEU A 14 30.31 13.70 78.09
C LEU A 14 31.42 14.70 77.72
N SER A 15 32.69 14.33 77.91
CA SER A 15 33.85 15.18 77.59
C SER A 15 34.80 14.66 76.50
N LYS A 16 34.61 13.44 75.98
CA LYS A 16 35.57 12.80 75.05
C LYS A 16 34.94 11.89 73.97
N THR A 17 34.12 12.42 73.06
CA THR A 17 33.77 11.72 71.78
C THR A 17 33.14 12.61 70.67
N PRO A 18 33.59 13.86 70.40
CA PRO A 18 32.99 14.67 69.32
C PRO A 18 33.23 14.07 67.91
N LEU A 19 34.22 13.20 67.74
CA LEU A 19 34.65 12.69 66.43
C LEU A 19 33.86 11.45 65.95
N ALA A 20 33.26 10.69 66.86
CA ALA A 20 32.53 9.47 66.49
C ALA A 20 31.11 9.75 65.95
N LEU A 21 30.42 10.79 66.45
CA LEU A 21 29.06 11.12 66.00
C LEU A 21 29.02 11.63 64.55
N ALA A 22 30.03 12.40 64.13
CA ALA A 22 30.05 13.04 62.81
C ALA A 22 30.20 12.04 61.65
N ILE A 23 30.86 10.89 61.89
CA ILE A 23 31.07 9.85 60.86
C ILE A 23 29.79 9.02 60.65
N ILE A 24 29.04 8.76 61.72
CA ILE A 24 27.77 8.00 61.65
C ILE A 24 26.68 8.83 60.97
N SER A 25 26.59 10.14 61.25
CA SER A 25 25.62 11.01 60.56
C SER A 25 25.90 11.16 59.06
N LEU A 26 27.18 11.14 58.65
CA LEU A 26 27.55 11.27 57.24
C LEU A 26 27.25 9.99 56.43
N PHE A 27 27.29 8.82 57.06
CA PHE A 27 27.01 7.54 56.39
C PHE A 27 25.50 7.25 56.23
N CYS A 28 24.65 7.78 57.12
CA CYS A 28 23.19 7.63 56.98
C CYS A 28 22.60 8.48 55.84
N ALA A 29 23.11 9.69 55.62
CA ALA A 29 22.58 10.59 54.58
C ALA A 29 22.77 10.02 53.16
N SER A 30 23.89 9.32 52.90
CA SER A 30 24.18 8.71 51.60
C SER A 30 23.21 7.57 51.25
N ALA A 31 22.80 6.77 52.22
CA ALA A 31 21.89 5.65 52.02
C ALA A 31 20.44 6.09 51.78
N THR A 32 20.00 7.19 52.41
CA THR A 32 18.64 7.73 52.21
C THR A 32 18.49 8.40 50.85
N VAL A 33 19.51 9.13 50.37
CA VAL A 33 19.45 9.83 49.08
C VAL A 33 19.37 8.84 47.90
N GLN A 34 20.12 7.74 47.95
CA GLN A 34 20.06 6.72 46.89
C GLN A 34 18.72 5.97 46.86
N ALA A 35 18.05 5.82 48.00
CA ALA A 35 16.71 5.22 48.06
C ALA A 35 15.64 6.14 47.47
N ASP A 36 15.76 7.46 47.70
CA ASP A 36 14.83 8.49 47.20
C ASP A 36 14.91 8.62 45.66
N GLU A 37 16.13 8.69 45.11
CA GLU A 37 16.36 8.76 43.66
C GLU A 37 15.80 7.53 42.92
N THR A 38 15.95 6.33 43.50
CA THR A 38 15.35 5.11 42.93
C THR A 38 13.82 5.05 43.08
N LEU A 39 13.25 5.67 44.13
CA LEU A 39 11.80 5.76 44.30
C LEU A 39 11.20 6.68 43.24
N ASP A 40 11.79 7.86 43.03
CA ASP A 40 11.37 8.82 42.01
C ASP A 40 11.49 8.23 40.59
N GLN A 41 12.56 7.48 40.31
CA GLN A 41 12.69 6.77 39.03
C GLN A 41 11.57 5.73 38.82
N VAL A 42 11.25 4.92 39.84
CA VAL A 42 10.15 3.93 39.76
C VAL A 42 8.79 4.61 39.64
N LEU A 43 8.57 5.76 40.29
CA LEU A 43 7.35 6.55 40.14
C LEU A 43 7.22 7.14 38.72
N ALA A 44 8.31 7.63 38.14
CA ALA A 44 8.34 8.12 36.75
C ALA A 44 8.07 6.99 35.74
N GLU A 45 8.66 5.80 35.94
CA GLU A 45 8.39 4.62 35.11
C GLU A 45 6.93 4.13 35.25
N LEU A 46 6.36 4.13 36.47
CA LEU A 46 4.94 3.80 36.66
C LEU A 46 4.00 4.82 36.00
N GLN A 47 4.38 6.09 35.93
CA GLN A 47 3.61 7.12 35.23
C GLN A 47 3.70 6.96 33.70
N SER A 48 4.89 6.72 33.14
CA SER A 48 5.04 6.49 31.71
C SER A 48 4.32 5.22 31.26
N LEU A 49 4.42 4.12 32.02
CA LEU A 49 3.76 2.86 31.70
C LEU A 49 2.23 2.98 31.75
N ARG A 50 1.68 3.74 32.71
CA ARG A 50 0.24 4.07 32.74
C ARG A 50 -0.19 4.91 31.53
N GLN A 51 0.64 5.85 31.09
CA GLN A 51 0.36 6.66 29.91
C GLN A 51 0.41 5.83 28.62
N GLU A 52 1.32 4.85 28.52
CA GLU A 52 1.38 3.91 27.41
C GLU A 52 0.17 2.96 27.39
N VAL A 53 -0.23 2.41 28.54
CA VAL A 53 -1.44 1.57 28.63
C VAL A 53 -2.69 2.36 28.21
N ALA A 54 -2.88 3.58 28.70
CA ALA A 54 -4.02 4.41 28.31
C ALA A 54 -4.03 4.76 26.80
N ASN A 55 -2.85 4.96 26.19
CA ASN A 55 -2.72 5.16 24.75
C ASN A 55 -3.05 3.88 23.96
N LEU A 56 -2.54 2.72 24.40
CA LEU A 56 -2.83 1.42 23.79
C LEU A 56 -4.32 1.07 23.90
N GLU A 57 -4.95 1.27 25.04
CA GLU A 57 -6.39 1.09 25.24
C GLU A 57 -7.21 2.01 24.31
N ALA A 58 -6.87 3.30 24.23
CA ALA A 58 -7.54 4.24 23.32
C ALA A 58 -7.38 3.85 21.83
N ARG A 59 -6.18 3.37 21.44
CA ARG A 59 -5.94 2.86 20.07
C ARG A 59 -6.70 1.56 19.79
N LEU A 60 -6.78 0.67 20.78
CA LEU A 60 -7.48 -0.60 20.65
C LEU A 60 -8.99 -0.35 20.55
N GLN A 61 -9.55 0.54 21.36
CA GLN A 61 -10.93 1.00 21.27
C GLN A 61 -11.23 1.68 19.92
N ALA A 62 -10.31 2.48 19.37
CA ALA A 62 -10.46 3.08 18.04
C ALA A 62 -10.49 2.02 16.91
N VAL A 63 -9.66 0.97 17.01
CA VAL A 63 -9.64 -0.15 16.07
C VAL A 63 -10.89 -1.04 16.23
N GLU A 64 -11.35 -1.28 17.46
CA GLU A 64 -12.59 -2.01 17.72
C GLU A 64 -13.82 -1.26 17.20
N ASN A 65 -13.88 0.06 17.37
CA ASN A 65 -14.95 0.89 16.82
C ASN A 65 -14.93 0.89 15.28
N GLN A 66 -13.75 1.00 14.64
CA GLN A 66 -13.66 0.82 13.18
C GLN A 66 -14.06 -0.59 12.74
N SER A 67 -13.74 -1.60 13.54
CA SER A 67 -14.13 -3.00 13.28
C SER A 67 -15.64 -3.20 13.40
N ALA A 68 -16.29 -2.53 14.35
CA ALA A 68 -17.74 -2.49 14.51
C ALA A 68 -18.43 -1.75 13.34
N GLU A 69 -17.90 -0.59 12.93
CA GLU A 69 -18.39 0.15 11.76
C GLU A 69 -18.25 -0.68 10.47
N ILE A 70 -17.12 -1.36 10.27
CA ILE A 70 -16.92 -2.31 9.17
C ILE A 70 -17.88 -3.50 9.27
N ALA A 71 -18.19 -4.01 10.47
CA ALA A 71 -19.13 -5.11 10.68
C ALA A 71 -20.58 -4.68 10.42
N GLU A 72 -20.98 -3.46 10.79
CA GLU A 72 -22.28 -2.88 10.46
C GLU A 72 -22.41 -2.62 8.95
N ILE A 73 -21.36 -2.12 8.28
CA ILE A 73 -21.32 -2.01 6.82
C ILE A 73 -21.43 -3.40 6.16
N GLN A 74 -20.75 -4.42 6.69
CA GLN A 74 -20.89 -5.80 6.20
C GLN A 74 -22.31 -6.35 6.38
N GLN A 75 -23.00 -6.04 7.49
CA GLN A 75 -24.40 -6.42 7.73
C GLN A 75 -25.41 -5.59 6.93
N ALA A 76 -25.07 -4.35 6.55
CA ALA A 76 -25.85 -3.50 5.66
C ALA A 76 -25.68 -3.87 4.17
N THR A 77 -24.67 -4.68 3.82
CA THR A 77 -24.58 -5.31 2.50
C THR A 77 -25.77 -6.26 2.31
N PRO A 78 -26.58 -6.14 1.24
CA PRO A 78 -27.65 -7.10 1.00
C PRO A 78 -27.09 -8.52 0.88
N ALA A 79 -27.84 -9.47 1.43
CA ALA A 79 -27.36 -10.82 1.71
C ALA A 79 -26.74 -11.54 0.49
N ALA A 80 -25.60 -12.18 0.74
CA ALA A 80 -25.09 -13.33 0.00
C ALA A 80 -25.07 -13.22 -1.53
N VAL A 81 -24.09 -12.47 -2.07
CA VAL A 81 -23.62 -12.72 -3.45
C VAL A 81 -23.16 -14.18 -3.54
N GLN A 82 -23.92 -14.99 -4.28
CA GLN A 82 -23.74 -16.45 -4.30
C GLN A 82 -22.34 -16.81 -4.84
N PRO A 83 -21.76 -17.97 -4.49
CA PRO A 83 -20.44 -18.38 -4.99
C PRO A 83 -20.31 -18.32 -6.52
N ARG A 84 -21.41 -18.55 -7.24
CA ARG A 84 -21.53 -18.44 -8.70
C ARG A 84 -21.47 -16.98 -9.19
N GLU A 85 -22.13 -16.06 -8.50
CA GLU A 85 -22.14 -14.63 -8.84
C GLU A 85 -20.78 -13.98 -8.59
N ARG A 86 -20.10 -14.35 -7.49
CA ARG A 86 -18.71 -13.94 -7.25
C ARG A 86 -17.79 -14.38 -8.38
N LYS A 87 -17.91 -15.63 -8.85
CA LYS A 87 -17.14 -16.13 -10.01
C LYS A 87 -17.44 -15.30 -11.26
N ASN A 88 -18.71 -15.10 -11.60
CA ASN A 88 -19.12 -14.31 -12.76
C ASN A 88 -18.56 -12.88 -12.72
N TRP A 89 -18.54 -12.24 -11.54
CA TRP A 89 -17.96 -10.90 -11.36
C TRP A 89 -16.44 -10.87 -11.58
N PHE A 90 -15.69 -11.82 -11.02
CA PHE A 90 -14.25 -11.92 -11.28
C PHE A 90 -13.96 -12.20 -12.76
N ASP A 91 -14.77 -13.04 -13.42
CA ASP A 91 -14.61 -13.35 -14.84
C ASP A 91 -14.95 -12.13 -15.71
N SER A 92 -16.00 -11.36 -15.39
CA SER A 92 -16.29 -10.09 -16.09
C SER A 92 -15.19 -9.04 -15.88
N MET A 93 -14.62 -8.93 -14.67
CA MET A 93 -13.49 -8.01 -14.44
C MET A 93 -12.24 -8.40 -15.21
N ARG A 94 -11.93 -9.70 -15.35
CA ARG A 94 -10.81 -10.18 -16.18
C ARG A 94 -11.01 -9.81 -17.65
N VAL A 95 -12.23 -9.96 -18.15
CA VAL A 95 -12.62 -9.57 -19.52
C VAL A 95 -12.47 -8.05 -19.72
N GLU A 96 -13.02 -7.23 -18.83
CA GLU A 96 -12.88 -5.76 -18.91
C GLU A 96 -11.42 -5.29 -18.78
N LEU A 97 -10.61 -5.94 -17.93
CA LEU A 97 -9.18 -5.61 -17.81
C LEU A 97 -8.42 -5.90 -19.11
N LYS A 98 -8.68 -7.05 -19.76
CA LYS A 98 -8.12 -7.37 -21.09
C LYS A 98 -8.56 -6.37 -22.15
N LYS A 99 -9.85 -6.02 -22.21
CA LYS A 99 -10.37 -4.98 -23.12
C LYS A 99 -9.66 -3.64 -22.89
N ALA A 100 -9.43 -3.26 -21.64
CA ALA A 100 -8.74 -2.02 -21.28
C ALA A 100 -7.26 -2.05 -21.69
N GLU A 101 -6.57 -3.17 -21.47
CA GLU A 101 -5.18 -3.39 -21.91
C GLU A 101 -5.04 -3.27 -23.44
N VAL A 102 -5.91 -3.95 -24.21
CA VAL A 102 -5.89 -3.86 -25.68
C VAL A 102 -6.22 -2.46 -26.14
N ARG A 103 -7.25 -1.79 -25.60
CA ARG A 103 -7.58 -0.39 -25.94
C ARG A 103 -6.49 0.61 -25.55
N ALA A 104 -5.68 0.32 -24.54
CA ALA A 104 -4.52 1.13 -24.17
C ALA A 104 -3.33 0.93 -25.13
N SER A 105 -3.30 -0.13 -25.93
CA SER A 105 -2.19 -0.40 -26.87
C SER A 105 -2.12 0.60 -28.03
N GLY A 106 -3.22 1.27 -28.39
CA GLY A 106 -3.18 2.37 -29.35
C GLY A 106 -4.52 2.74 -29.97
N ALA A 107 -4.51 3.85 -30.70
CA ALA A 107 -5.67 4.39 -31.41
C ALA A 107 -6.22 3.44 -32.51
N TRP A 108 -5.42 2.47 -32.95
CA TRP A 108 -5.81 1.39 -33.86
C TRP A 108 -7.00 0.56 -33.39
N THR A 109 -7.31 0.53 -32.09
CA THR A 109 -8.47 -0.22 -31.58
C THR A 109 -9.81 0.43 -31.89
N THR A 110 -9.85 1.57 -32.59
CA THR A 110 -11.09 2.27 -32.95
C THR A 110 -11.28 2.30 -34.47
N PRO A 111 -12.47 2.00 -35.01
CA PRO A 111 -12.68 1.96 -36.47
C PRO A 111 -12.49 3.34 -37.12
N ALA A 112 -12.78 4.42 -36.39
CA ALA A 112 -12.66 5.79 -36.88
C ALA A 112 -11.23 6.19 -37.27
N THR A 113 -10.19 5.69 -36.61
CA THR A 113 -8.79 6.05 -36.92
C THR A 113 -8.30 5.40 -38.20
N TRP A 114 -8.76 4.18 -38.50
CA TRP A 114 -8.46 3.49 -39.77
C TRP A 114 -9.00 4.24 -41.00
N THR A 115 -10.08 5.02 -40.87
CA THR A 115 -10.59 5.85 -41.98
C THR A 115 -9.63 6.98 -42.39
N GLN A 116 -8.69 7.35 -41.52
CA GLN A 116 -7.66 8.36 -41.81
C GLN A 116 -6.48 7.76 -42.60
N ILE A 117 -6.36 6.43 -42.63
CA ILE A 117 -5.29 5.74 -43.34
C ILE A 117 -5.58 5.72 -44.84
N THR A 118 -4.63 6.20 -45.62
CA THR A 118 -4.71 6.25 -47.07
C THR A 118 -3.42 5.74 -47.71
N ASN A 119 -3.52 5.24 -48.95
CA ASN A 119 -2.34 4.79 -49.69
C ASN A 119 -1.43 5.99 -50.00
N GLY A 120 -0.13 5.84 -49.73
CA GLY A 120 0.88 6.88 -49.94
C GLY A 120 1.35 7.60 -48.68
N LEU A 121 0.65 7.46 -47.54
CA LEU A 121 1.12 7.91 -46.22
C LEU A 121 2.47 7.27 -45.88
N LYS A 122 3.32 7.97 -45.14
CA LYS A 122 4.57 7.42 -44.62
C LYS A 122 4.35 6.47 -43.45
N ALA A 123 5.30 5.56 -43.24
CA ALA A 123 5.35 4.70 -42.08
C ALA A 123 5.25 5.46 -40.74
N GLU A 124 5.90 6.63 -40.63
CA GLU A 124 5.83 7.46 -39.41
C GLU A 124 4.43 8.05 -39.18
N GLU A 125 3.75 8.48 -40.25
CA GLU A 125 2.41 9.08 -40.19
C GLU A 125 1.36 8.04 -39.76
N VAL A 126 1.50 6.79 -40.21
CA VAL A 126 0.68 5.66 -39.75
C VAL A 126 0.81 5.45 -38.23
N ILE A 127 2.04 5.47 -37.71
CA ILE A 127 2.30 5.30 -36.27
C ILE A 127 1.74 6.48 -35.47
N ALA A 128 1.79 7.70 -36.01
CA ALA A 128 1.18 8.87 -35.38
C ALA A 128 -0.36 8.81 -35.33
N ILE A 129 -1.01 8.14 -36.29
CA ILE A 129 -2.47 8.01 -36.37
C ILE A 129 -2.99 6.81 -35.54
N LEU A 130 -2.33 5.66 -35.62
CA LEU A 130 -2.79 4.39 -35.04
C LEU A 130 -2.10 4.00 -33.72
N GLY A 131 -0.93 4.58 -33.43
CA GLY A 131 -0.01 4.10 -32.40
C GLY A 131 0.99 3.07 -32.95
N GLU A 132 1.83 2.56 -32.05
CA GLU A 132 2.81 1.52 -32.41
C GLU A 132 2.12 0.20 -32.79
N PRO A 133 2.60 -0.50 -33.84
CA PRO A 133 2.05 -1.80 -34.20
C PRO A 133 2.51 -2.88 -33.21
N THR A 134 1.60 -3.80 -32.88
CA THR A 134 1.88 -5.00 -32.06
C THR A 134 3.08 -5.78 -32.61
N TYR A 135 3.20 -5.88 -33.94
CA TYR A 135 4.36 -6.48 -34.60
C TYR A 135 4.79 -5.72 -35.85
N ARG A 136 6.10 -5.60 -36.06
CA ARG A 136 6.71 -5.19 -37.35
C ARG A 136 7.41 -6.37 -37.99
N LYS A 137 6.99 -6.76 -39.20
CA LYS A 137 7.57 -7.87 -39.98
C LYS A 137 8.16 -7.32 -41.27
N PHE A 138 9.38 -7.70 -41.62
CA PHE A 138 9.95 -7.40 -42.94
C PHE A 138 9.47 -8.44 -43.96
N SER A 139 9.16 -8.02 -45.18
CA SER A 139 8.72 -8.93 -46.24
C SER A 139 9.80 -9.12 -47.30
N VAL A 140 9.93 -10.34 -47.80
CA VAL A 140 10.89 -10.71 -48.87
C VAL A 140 10.31 -10.44 -50.27
N ARG A 141 9.03 -10.06 -50.36
CA ARG A 141 8.35 -9.86 -51.64
C ARG A 141 8.76 -8.52 -52.24
N LYS A 142 9.02 -8.46 -53.55
CA LYS A 142 9.39 -7.21 -54.26
C LYS A 142 8.39 -6.05 -54.14
N ASP A 143 7.20 -6.33 -53.61
CA ASP A 143 6.04 -5.44 -53.59
C ASP A 143 5.70 -4.91 -52.18
N THR A 144 6.43 -5.31 -51.14
CA THR A 144 6.25 -4.88 -49.75
C THR A 144 7.60 -5.04 -49.05
N ASP A 145 8.06 -4.01 -48.34
CA ASP A 145 9.32 -4.05 -47.59
C ASP A 145 9.04 -4.32 -46.11
N GLU A 146 8.01 -3.67 -45.56
CA GLU A 146 7.58 -3.77 -44.16
C GLU A 146 6.08 -4.04 -44.07
N ILE A 147 5.68 -4.76 -43.02
CA ILE A 147 4.31 -5.07 -42.66
C ILE A 147 4.13 -4.69 -41.19
N PHE A 148 3.21 -3.77 -40.91
CA PHE A 148 2.76 -3.46 -39.56
C PHE A 148 1.53 -4.30 -39.27
N LEU A 149 1.56 -4.98 -38.13
CA LEU A 149 0.46 -5.79 -37.63
C LEU A 149 -0.07 -5.19 -36.33
N TYR A 150 -1.37 -4.97 -36.32
CA TYR A 150 -2.13 -4.47 -35.19
C TYR A 150 -3.05 -5.61 -34.76
N GLU A 151 -2.74 -6.25 -33.64
CA GLU A 151 -3.34 -7.51 -33.20
C GLU A 151 -3.75 -7.41 -31.73
N GLY A 152 -4.96 -7.87 -31.39
CA GLY A 152 -5.48 -7.88 -30.02
C GLY A 152 -6.93 -8.34 -29.88
N ASP A 153 -7.34 -8.68 -28.66
CA ASP A 153 -8.70 -9.14 -28.30
C ASP A 153 -9.56 -7.95 -27.83
N LEU A 154 -10.35 -7.37 -28.76
CA LEU A 154 -11.15 -6.17 -28.51
C LEU A 154 -12.36 -6.39 -27.59
N GLU A 155 -12.84 -7.62 -27.46
CA GLU A 155 -13.98 -7.98 -26.60
C GLU A 155 -13.59 -8.77 -25.34
N GLY A 156 -12.30 -9.06 -25.14
CA GLY A 156 -11.79 -9.88 -24.03
C GLY A 156 -12.31 -11.33 -24.03
N ALA A 157 -12.96 -11.75 -25.12
CA ALA A 157 -13.66 -13.02 -25.26
C ALA A 157 -12.73 -14.17 -25.74
N GLY A 158 -11.49 -13.84 -26.13
CA GLY A 158 -10.54 -14.74 -26.78
C GLY A 158 -10.52 -14.65 -28.30
N GLU A 159 -11.35 -13.79 -28.91
CA GLU A 159 -11.36 -13.54 -30.36
C GLU A 159 -10.40 -12.40 -30.69
N VAL A 160 -9.25 -12.77 -31.26
CA VAL A 160 -8.21 -11.82 -31.67
C VAL A 160 -8.53 -11.28 -33.05
N VAL A 161 -8.56 -9.95 -33.19
CA VAL A 161 -8.70 -9.26 -34.47
C VAL A 161 -7.34 -8.79 -34.97
N GLU A 162 -7.14 -8.80 -36.29
CA GLU A 162 -5.87 -8.48 -36.95
C GLU A 162 -6.07 -7.39 -38.03
N GLY A 163 -5.35 -6.27 -37.90
CA GLY A 163 -5.21 -5.24 -38.92
C GLY A 163 -3.80 -5.27 -39.53
N GLU A 164 -3.71 -5.23 -40.86
CA GLU A 164 -2.45 -5.30 -41.60
C GLU A 164 -2.20 -4.00 -42.38
N ILE A 165 -1.00 -3.41 -42.28
CA ILE A 165 -0.57 -2.31 -43.14
C ILE A 165 0.73 -2.69 -43.86
N ARG A 166 0.67 -2.78 -45.19
CA ARG A 166 1.80 -3.11 -46.07
C ARG A 166 2.46 -1.84 -46.55
N ILE A 167 3.74 -1.71 -46.25
CA ILE A 167 4.59 -0.56 -46.55
C ILE A 167 5.60 -0.95 -47.63
N TYR A 168 5.77 -0.07 -48.62
CA TYR A 168 6.73 -0.22 -49.70
C TYR A 168 7.41 1.14 -49.94
N LYS A 169 8.75 1.15 -49.94
CA LYS A 169 9.59 2.36 -50.02
C LYS A 169 9.20 3.42 -48.99
N GLY A 170 8.96 2.98 -47.76
CA GLY A 170 8.56 3.81 -46.62
C GLY A 170 7.12 4.36 -46.67
N LYS A 171 6.30 3.93 -47.64
CA LYS A 171 4.91 4.39 -47.82
C LYS A 171 3.88 3.26 -47.79
N VAL A 172 2.68 3.54 -47.26
CA VAL A 172 1.52 2.64 -47.30
C VAL A 172 1.16 2.33 -48.75
N ARG A 173 1.15 1.03 -49.08
CA ARG A 173 0.76 0.51 -50.39
C ARG A 173 -0.63 -0.11 -50.39
N ARG A 174 -0.96 -0.79 -49.29
CA ARG A 174 -2.24 -1.44 -49.01
C ARG A 174 -2.39 -1.54 -47.50
N PHE A 175 -3.61 -1.42 -47.02
CA PHE A 175 -3.98 -1.74 -45.65
C PHE A 175 -5.27 -2.58 -45.66
N THR A 176 -5.45 -3.34 -44.58
CA THR A 176 -6.66 -4.09 -44.25
C THR A 176 -6.96 -3.75 -42.79
N PRO A 177 -8.06 -3.05 -42.48
CA PRO A 177 -8.44 -2.80 -41.10
C PRO A 177 -8.86 -4.12 -40.40
N PRO A 178 -8.79 -4.19 -39.05
CA PRO A 178 -9.36 -5.29 -38.30
C PRO A 178 -10.86 -5.46 -38.58
N ASP A 179 -11.37 -6.68 -38.41
CA ASP A 179 -12.80 -6.92 -38.38
C ASP A 179 -13.34 -6.45 -37.02
N PHE A 180 -13.95 -5.26 -37.00
CA PHE A 180 -14.44 -4.65 -35.76
C PHE A 180 -15.77 -5.29 -35.33
N PRO A 181 -15.90 -5.73 -34.06
CA PRO A 181 -17.16 -6.24 -33.56
C PRO A 181 -18.22 -5.13 -33.53
N GLN A 182 -19.49 -5.49 -33.70
CA GLN A 182 -20.61 -4.59 -34.00
C GLN A 182 -20.92 -3.50 -32.94
N ASN A 183 -20.20 -3.47 -31.82
CA ASN A 183 -20.42 -2.60 -30.67
C ASN A 183 -19.38 -1.45 -30.54
N TYR A 184 -18.76 -1.02 -31.66
CA TYR A 184 -17.69 -0.01 -31.71
C TYR A 184 -18.06 1.31 -32.39
#